data_AF-A0A821JJG1-F1
#
_entry.id   AF-A0A821JJG1-F1
#
_cell.length_a   1.000
_cell.length_b   1.000
_cell.length_c   1.000
_cell.angle_alpha   90.00
_cell.angle_beta   90.00
_cell.angle_gamma   90.00
#
_symmetry.space_group_name_H-M   'P 1'
#
loop_
_entity.id
_entity.type
_entity.pdbx_description
1 polymer ?
#
loop_
_entity_poly.entity_id
_entity_poly.type
_entity_poly.pdbx_seq_one_letter_code
_entity_poly.pdbx_strand_id
1 'polypeptide(L)' 'MYIDAITRAAHDFGYNCILIHDACASRELQFNGITVPAEHVHAAFMSALDFAYAKTISTQEFLKDKKNLKL' A
#
# COMPACT_ATOMS: atom_id res chain seq x y z
N MET A 1 9.97 1.59 2.42
CA MET A 1 8.67 2.28 2.27
C MET A 1 7.90 2.10 3.57
N TYR A 2 7.62 3.14 4.36
CA TYR A 2 7.09 2.96 5.73
C TYR A 2 5.76 2.19 5.79
N ILE A 3 4.89 2.42 4.81
CA ILE A 3 3.60 1.74 4.75
C ILE A 3 3.73 0.24 4.48
N ASP A 4 4.81 -0.23 3.83
CA ASP A 4 5.05 -1.67 3.62
C ASP A 4 5.34 -2.36 4.96
N ALA A 5 6.20 -1.76 5.78
CA ALA A 5 6.51 -2.29 7.10
C ALA A 5 5.29 -2.31 8.03
N ILE A 6 4.52 -1.21 8.08
CA ILE A 6 3.34 -1.11 8.97
C ILE A 6 2.23 -2.05 8.50
N THR A 7 1.96 -2.13 7.19
CA THR A 7 0.90 -3.00 6.65
C THR A 7 1.18 -4.47 6.95
N ARG A 8 2.43 -4.91 6.77
CA ARG A 8 2.84 -6.29 7.12
C ARG A 8 2.68 -6.55 8.61
N ALA A 9 3.17 -5.65 9.46
CA ALA A 9 3.04 -5.79 10.91
C ALA A 9 1.57 -5.83 11.35
N ALA A 10 0.71 -4.97 10.80
CA ALA A 10 -0.71 -4.96 11.11
C ALA A 10 -1.40 -6.27 10.69
N HIS A 11 -1.08 -6.79 9.50
CA HIS A 11 -1.54 -8.10 9.06
C HIS A 11 -1.06 -9.22 10.01
N ASP A 12 0.21 -9.21 10.42
CA ASP A 12 0.77 -10.21 11.35
C ASP A 12 0.10 -10.17 12.73
N PHE A 13 -0.38 -8.99 13.15
CA PHE A 13 -1.22 -8.82 14.35
C PHE A 13 -2.70 -9.20 14.16
N GLY A 14 -3.09 -9.65 12.96
CA GLY A 14 -4.46 -10.11 12.66
C GLY A 14 -5.44 -9.00 12.28
N TYR A 15 -4.96 -7.80 11.94
CA TYR A 15 -5.84 -6.72 11.45
C TYR A 15 -6.18 -6.91 9.97
N ASN A 16 -7.45 -6.66 9.63
CA ASN A 16 -7.88 -6.53 8.24
C ASN A 16 -7.40 -5.19 7.67
N CYS A 17 -6.36 -5.24 6.83
CA CYS A 17 -5.74 -4.04 6.29
C CYS A 17 -6.37 -3.61 4.96
N ILE A 18 -6.71 -2.33 4.85
CA ILE A 18 -7.07 -1.67 3.59
C ILE A 18 -5.98 -0.66 3.27
N LEU A 19 -5.39 -0.75 2.08
CA LEU A 19 -4.35 0.14 1.61
C LEU A 19 -4.91 1.07 0.53
N ILE A 20 -4.86 2.38 0.79
CA ILE A 20 -5.34 3.39 -0.16
C ILE A 20 -4.18 3.81 -1.05
N HIS A 21 -4.01 3.16 -2.19
CA HIS A 21 -2.76 3.26 -2.97
C HIS A 21 -2.46 4.66 -3.48
N ASP A 22 -3.48 5.37 -3.97
CA ASP A 22 -3.34 6.73 -4.51
C ASP A 22 -3.19 7.82 -3.43
N ALA A 23 -3.32 7.45 -2.15
CA ALA A 23 -2.97 8.29 -1.00
C ALA A 23 -1.54 8.06 -0.51
N CYS A 24 -0.78 7.18 -1.17
CA CYS A 24 0.58 6.80 -0.77
C CYS A 24 1.61 7.35 -1.76
N ALA A 25 2.73 7.85 -1.23
CA ALA A 25 3.86 8.31 -2.05
C ALA A 25 5.08 7.42 -1.87
N SER A 26 5.88 7.29 -2.93
CA SER A 26 7.21 6.70 -2.88
C SER A 26 8.25 7.69 -3.39
N ARG A 27 9.52 7.30 -3.30
CA ARG A 27 10.66 8.04 -3.85
C ARG A 27 11.54 7.10 -4.65
N GLU A 28 12.39 7.68 -5.48
CA GLU A 28 13.44 6.94 -6.16
C GLU A 28 14.34 6.23 -5.14
N LEU A 29 14.72 4.99 -5.45
CA LEU A 29 15.62 4.18 -4.63
C LEU A 29 16.83 3.75 -5.46
N GLN A 30 17.92 3.40 -4.79
CA GLN A 30 19.10 2.81 -5.41
C GLN A 30 19.40 1.46 -4.78
N PHE A 31 19.70 0.46 -5.61
CA PHE A 31 20.15 -0.85 -5.16
C PHE A 31 21.11 -1.47 -6.16
N ASN A 32 22.30 -1.87 -5.71
CA ASN A 32 23.32 -2.52 -6.56
C ASN A 32 23.63 -1.75 -7.86
N GLY A 33 23.78 -0.42 -7.75
CA GLY A 33 24.05 0.45 -8.91
C GLY A 33 22.83 0.70 -9.83
N ILE A 34 21.65 0.16 -9.50
CA ILE A 34 20.42 0.38 -10.26
C ILE A 34 19.62 1.48 -9.55
N THR A 35 19.29 2.53 -10.31
CA THR A 35 18.29 3.51 -9.90
C THR A 35 16.91 3.00 -10.26
N VAL A 36 16.02 2.91 -9.25
CA VAL A 36 14.63 2.47 -9.40
C VAL A 36 13.72 3.69 -9.31
N PRO A 37 13.05 4.09 -10.41
CA PRO A 37 12.14 5.23 -10.41
C PRO A 37 11.04 5.11 -9.37
N ALA A 38 10.62 6.23 -8.79
CA ALA A 38 9.61 6.26 -7.72
C ALA A 38 8.31 5.53 -8.07
N GLU A 39 7.87 5.63 -9.34
CA GLU A 39 6.68 4.95 -9.85
C GLU A 39 6.82 3.42 -9.83
N HIS A 40 8.00 2.89 -10.18
CA HIS A 40 8.28 1.46 -10.12
C HIS A 40 8.37 0.96 -8.67
N VAL A 41 8.99 1.75 -7.79
CA VAL A 41 9.02 1.44 -6.35
C VAL A 41 7.60 1.37 -5.80
N HIS A 42 6.77 2.38 -6.10
CA HIS A 42 5.37 2.41 -5.67
C HIS A 42 4.59 1.21 -6.20
N ALA A 43 4.64 0.95 -7.51
CA ALA A 43 3.90 -0.15 -8.14
C ALA A 43 4.32 -1.52 -7.59
N ALA A 44 5.61 -1.76 -7.39
CA ALA A 44 6.12 -3.01 -6.83
C ALA A 44 5.59 -3.26 -5.41
N PHE A 45 5.62 -2.24 -4.54
CA PHE A 45 5.10 -2.37 -3.18
C PHE A 45 3.57 -2.51 -3.15
N MET A 46 2.82 -1.76 -3.97
CA MET A 46 1.36 -1.91 -4.03
C MET A 46 0.97 -3.32 -4.44
N SER A 47 1.61 -3.86 -5.49
CA SER A 47 1.35 -5.22 -5.96
C SER A 47 1.68 -6.28 -4.90
N ALA A 48 2.82 -6.16 -4.21
CA ALA A 48 3.22 -7.13 -3.19
C ALA A 48 2.31 -7.09 -1.95
N LEU A 49 1.85 -5.91 -1.54
CA LEU A 49 0.96 -5.76 -0.39
C LEU A 49 -0.46 -6.22 -0.71
N ASP A 50 -0.98 -5.90 -1.91
CA ASP A 50 -2.31 -6.35 -2.36
C ASP A 50 -2.44 -7.87 -2.40
N PHE A 51 -1.37 -8.55 -2.81
CA PHE A 51 -1.38 -10.00 -2.94
C PHE A 51 -1.49 -10.74 -1.60
N ALA A 52 -0.84 -10.23 -0.55
CA ALA A 52 -0.59 -11.04 0.65
C ALA A 52 -0.92 -10.38 1.99
N TYR A 53 -1.12 -9.05 2.05
CA TYR A 53 -1.16 -8.34 3.33
C TYR A 53 -2.34 -7.36 3.49
N ALA A 54 -2.90 -6.83 2.41
CA ALA A 54 -3.99 -5.87 2.48
C ALA A 54 -4.86 -5.91 1.22
N LYS A 55 -6.10 -5.41 1.32
CA LYS A 55 -6.90 -5.06 0.15
C LYS A 55 -6.47 -3.68 -0.33
N THR A 56 -5.98 -3.56 -1.56
CA THR A 56 -5.55 -2.29 -2.13
C THR A 56 -6.66 -1.66 -2.96
N ILE A 57 -7.03 -0.42 -2.66
CA ILE A 57 -8.12 0.31 -3.33
C ILE A 57 -7.75 1.78 -3.53
N SER A 58 -8.45 2.45 -4.45
CA SER A 58 -8.33 3.89 -4.64
C SER A 58 -9.04 4.68 -3.54
N THR A 59 -8.64 5.95 -3.36
CA THR A 59 -9.30 6.87 -2.44
C THR A 59 -10.78 7.02 -2.78
N GLN A 60 -11.13 7.03 -4.07
CA GLN A 60 -12.52 7.13 -4.51
C GLN A 60 -13.34 5.91 -4.12
N GLU A 61 -12.81 4.69 -4.30
CA GLU A 61 -13.47 3.46 -3.86
C GLU A 61 -13.65 3.43 -2.36
N PHE A 62 -12.61 3.79 -1.60
CA PHE A 62 -12.70 3.88 -0.14
C PHE A 62 -13.79 4.85 0.31
N LEU A 63 -13.89 6.04 -0.30
CA LEU A 63 -14.91 7.04 0.04
C LEU A 63 -16.34 6.60 -0.34
N LYS A 64 -16.49 5.79 -1.40
CA LYS A 64 -17.78 5.19 -1.76
C LYS A 64 -18.20 4.13 -0.75
N ASP A 65 -17.26 3.26 -0.35
CA ASP A 65 -17.49 2.19 0.64
C ASP A 65 -17.70 2.75 2.06
N LYS A 66 -17.07 3.88 2.40
CA LYS A 66 -17.21 4.53 3.71
C LYS A 66 -18.64 4.97 4.04
N LYS A 67 -19.49 5.18 3.03
CA LYS A 67 -20.93 5.41 3.23
C LYS A 67 -21.65 4.18 3.83
N ASN A 68 -21.06 3.00 3.70
CA ASN A 68 -21.60 1.72 4.19
C ASN A 68 -20.83 1.16 5.40
N LEU A 69 -19.61 1.64 5.66
CA LEU A 69 -18.85 1.32 6.88
C LEU A 69 -19.38 2.16 8.05
N LYS A 70 -20.24 1.56 8.87
CA LYS A 70 -20.52 2.06 10.23
C LYS A 70 -19.26 1.86 11.07
N LEU A 71 -18.39 2.87 11.10
CA LEU A 71 -17.42 3.04 12.19
C LEU A 71 -18.18 3.49 13.45
#